data_AF-X1JE22-F1
#
_entry.id   AF-X1JE22-F1
#
_cell.length_a   1.000
_cell.length_b   1.000
_cell.length_c   1.000
_cell.angle_alpha   90.00
_cell.angle_beta   90.00
_cell.angle_gamma   90.00
#
_symmetry.space_group_name_H-M   'P 1'
#
loop_
_entity.id
_entity.type
_entity.pdbx_description
1 polymer ?
#
loop_
_entity_poly.entity_id
_entity_poly.type
_entity_poly.pdbx_seq_one_letter_code
_entity_poly.pdbx_strand_id
1 'polypeptide(L)'
;MKTSFMICDVCKKRISGKPIIKEIFMSLGDGIGDIDNDVLVKHFCSIACERIDDILEHALYFGRDQNIIITHLINAHGCDIKQLELVLNSGIFKKLWGDHK
;
A
#
# COMPACT_ATOMS: atom_id res chain seq x y z
N MET A 1 -9.95 -27.21 14.14
CA MET A 1 -10.27 -25.85 13.63
C MET A 1 -9.11 -25.38 12.78
N LYS A 2 -9.29 -25.12 11.48
CA LYS A 2 -8.27 -24.46 10.65
C LYS A 2 -8.26 -22.97 11.03
N THR A 3 -7.25 -22.51 11.74
CA THR A 3 -7.03 -21.08 11.94
C THR A 3 -6.58 -20.48 10.61
N SER A 4 -7.50 -19.81 9.92
CA SER A 4 -7.15 -18.98 8.77
C SER A 4 -6.35 -17.78 9.30
N PHE A 5 -5.04 -17.76 9.03
CA PHE A 5 -4.17 -16.63 9.39
C PHE A 5 -4.09 -15.69 8.19
N MET A 6 -4.33 -14.41 8.43
CA MET A 6 -4.11 -13.37 7.41
C MET A 6 -2.63 -13.04 7.29
N ILE A 7 -2.17 -12.77 6.08
CA ILE A 7 -0.79 -12.38 5.78
C ILE A 7 -0.79 -10.90 5.41
N CYS A 8 0.17 -10.13 5.92
CA CYS A 8 0.32 -8.74 5.52
C CYS A 8 0.79 -8.64 4.06
N ASP A 9 0.09 -7.83 3.26
CA ASP A 9 0.37 -7.67 1.82
C ASP A 9 1.72 -7.03 1.53
N VAL A 10 2.28 -6.27 2.48
CA VAL A 10 3.61 -5.64 2.34
C VAL A 10 4.72 -6.51 2.92
N CYS A 11 4.71 -6.77 4.22
CA CYS A 11 5.85 -7.43 4.88
C CYS A 11 5.80 -8.97 4.87
N LYS A 12 4.70 -9.55 4.34
CA LYS A 12 4.44 -11.01 4.27
C LYS A 12 4.48 -11.75 5.61
N LYS A 13 4.42 -11.04 6.73
CA LYS A 13 4.30 -11.64 8.07
C LYS A 13 2.86 -12.03 8.36
N ARG A 14 2.69 -13.06 9.20
CA ARG A 14 1.38 -13.44 9.75
C ARG A 14 0.84 -12.32 10.64
N ILE A 15 -0.45 -12.03 10.49
CA ILE A 15 -1.18 -11.08 11.33
C ILE A 15 -1.82 -11.87 12.47
N SER A 16 -1.35 -11.64 13.69
CA SER A 16 -1.86 -12.31 14.90
C SER A 16 -3.04 -11.57 15.55
N GLY A 17 -3.40 -10.39 15.05
CA GLY A 17 -4.45 -9.53 15.60
C GLY A 17 -5.42 -9.02 14.55
N LYS A 18 -6.13 -7.92 14.84
CA LYS A 18 -7.01 -7.27 13.86
C LYS A 18 -6.15 -6.63 12.75
N PRO A 19 -6.35 -7.01 11.47
CA PRO A 19 -5.65 -6.37 10.37
C PRO A 19 -6.20 -4.95 10.16
N ILE A 20 -5.37 -4.11 9.55
CA ILE A 20 -5.87 -2.93 8.85
C ILE A 20 -6.30 -3.40 7.46
N ILE A 21 -7.53 -3.08 7.07
CA ILE A 21 -8.13 -3.52 5.80
C ILE A 21 -8.29 -2.31 4.91
N LYS A 22 -7.79 -2.41 3.67
CA LYS A 22 -7.98 -1.40 2.63
C LYS A 22 -8.66 -2.07 1.45
N GLU A 23 -9.83 -1.56 1.10
CA GLU A 23 -10.57 -1.97 -0.09
C GLU A 23 -10.17 -1.04 -1.23
N ILE A 24 -9.76 -1.64 -2.35
CA ILE A 24 -9.31 -0.92 -3.54
C ILE A 24 -10.26 -1.28 -4.66
N PHE A 25 -10.97 -0.27 -5.16
CA PHE A 25 -11.83 -0.41 -6.31
C PHE A 25 -10.98 -0.32 -7.57
N MET A 26 -10.77 -1.45 -8.23
CA MET A 26 -10.12 -1.49 -9.53
C MET A 26 -11.21 -1.40 -10.60
N SER A 27 -11.27 -0.28 -11.31
CA SER A 27 -12.08 -0.17 -12.53
C SER A 27 -11.32 -0.80 -13.68
N LEU A 28 -11.44 -2.13 -13.83
CA LEU A 28 -11.04 -2.82 -15.06
C LEU A 28 -12.17 -2.63 -16.07
N GLY A 29 -12.17 -1.50 -16.75
CA GLY A 29 -13.09 -1.23 -17.86
C GLY A 29 -12.34 -1.34 -19.18
N ASP A 30 -12.46 -2.49 -19.86
CA ASP A 30 -11.96 -2.73 -21.21
C ASP A 30 -12.86 -2.09 -22.29
N GLY A 31 -13.26 -0.83 -22.07
CA GLY A 31 -13.85 0.06 -23.07
C GLY A 31 -15.19 -0.37 -23.70
N ILE A 32 -15.72 -1.55 -23.37
CA ILE A 32 -16.95 -2.09 -23.94
C ILE A 32 -17.83 -2.62 -22.82
N GLY A 33 -18.73 -1.76 -22.33
CA GLY A 33 -20.04 -2.18 -21.81
C GLY A 33 -20.15 -2.72 -20.39
N ASP A 34 -19.18 -3.47 -19.86
CA ASP A 34 -19.28 -4.10 -18.54
C ASP A 34 -18.14 -3.62 -17.62
N ILE A 35 -18.47 -2.73 -16.67
CA ILE A 35 -17.54 -2.37 -15.59
C ILE A 35 -17.73 -3.40 -14.49
N ASP A 36 -16.98 -4.49 -14.55
CA ASP A 36 -16.81 -5.35 -13.38
C ASP A 36 -15.94 -4.58 -12.36
N ASN A 37 -16.60 -4.06 -11.32
CA ASN A 37 -15.92 -3.41 -10.21
C ASN A 37 -15.31 -4.47 -9.30
N ASP A 38 -14.13 -4.96 -9.67
CA ASP A 38 -13.35 -5.83 -8.81
C ASP A 38 -12.87 -5.05 -7.57
N VAL A 39 -13.25 -5.56 -6.39
CA VAL A 39 -12.76 -5.05 -5.11
C VAL A 39 -11.58 -5.89 -4.67
N LEU A 40 -10.38 -5.31 -4.74
CA LEU A 40 -9.19 -5.91 -4.16
C LEU A 40 -9.11 -5.53 -2.67
N VAL A 41 -9.14 -6.54 -1.79
CA VAL A 41 -9.01 -6.34 -0.34
C VAL A 41 -7.58 -6.64 0.09
N LYS A 42 -6.88 -5.61 0.58
CA LYS A 42 -5.53 -5.73 1.16
C LYS A 42 -5.59 -5.71 2.68
N HIS A 43 -4.68 -6.46 3.29
CA HIS A 43 -4.53 -6.64 4.73
C HIS A 43 -3.14 -6.19 5.18
N PHE A 44 -3.07 -5.33 6.19
CA PHE A 44 -1.81 -4.85 6.75
C PHE A 44 -1.68 -5.17 8.24
N CYS A 45 -0.47 -5.53 8.65
CA CYS A 45 -0.16 -5.77 10.06
C CYS A 45 0.05 -4.47 10.85
N SER A 46 0.22 -3.33 10.18
CA SER A 46 0.45 -2.01 10.80
C SER A 46 0.19 -0.87 9.82
N ILE A 47 -0.05 0.34 10.36
CA ILE A 47 -0.19 1.58 9.58
C ILE A 47 1.06 1.82 8.74
N ALA A 48 2.24 1.47 9.24
CA ALA A 48 3.47 1.59 8.46
C ALA A 48 3.44 0.72 7.19
N CYS A 49 2.89 -0.50 7.25
CA CYS A 49 2.75 -1.34 6.06
C CYS A 49 1.71 -0.77 5.08
N GLU A 50 0.59 -0.25 5.57
CA GLU A 50 -0.38 0.45 4.72
C GLU A 50 0.25 1.64 3.99
N ARG A 51 1.02 2.48 4.69
CA ARG A 51 1.69 3.63 4.07
C ARG A 51 2.80 3.24 3.10
N ILE A 52 3.49 2.13 3.34
CA ILE A 52 4.43 1.57 2.35
C ILE A 52 3.69 1.17 1.08
N ASP A 53 2.54 0.50 1.22
CA ASP A 53 1.68 0.13 0.09
C ASP A 53 1.24 1.36 -0.70
N ASP A 54 0.77 2.42 -0.02
CA ASP A 54 0.40 3.69 -0.66
C ASP A 54 1.56 4.27 -1.49
N ILE A 55 2.76 4.34 -0.92
CA ILE A 55 3.93 4.87 -1.63
C ILE A 55 4.27 4.01 -2.85
N LEU A 56 4.22 2.68 -2.73
CA LEU A 56 4.53 1.76 -3.81
C LEU A 56 3.48 1.80 -4.93
N GLU A 57 2.19 1.94 -4.60
CA GLU A 57 1.11 2.12 -5.59
C GLU A 57 1.31 3.41 -6.37
N HIS A 58 1.55 4.52 -5.68
CA HIS A 58 1.74 5.82 -6.34
C HIS A 58 3.03 5.85 -7.17
N ALA A 59 4.03 5.03 -6.85
CA ALA A 59 5.23 4.88 -7.68
C ALA A 59 4.94 4.29 -9.07
N LEU A 60 3.83 3.56 -9.25
CA LEU A 60 3.40 3.06 -10.56
C LEU A 60 2.86 4.18 -11.45
N TYR A 61 2.27 5.22 -10.85
CA TYR A 61 1.65 6.34 -11.58
C TYR A 61 2.58 7.54 -11.76
N PHE A 62 3.34 7.90 -10.72
CA PHE A 62 4.23 9.06 -10.73
C PHE A 62 5.70 8.71 -11.03
N GLY A 63 6.00 7.43 -11.27
CA GLY A 63 7.38 6.93 -11.34
C GLY A 63 8.04 6.88 -9.96
N ARG A 64 9.32 6.55 -9.89
CA ARG A 64 10.06 6.36 -8.61
C ARG A 64 10.66 7.64 -8.02
N ASP A 65 10.07 8.81 -8.29
CA ASP A 65 10.46 10.04 -7.59
C ASP A 65 9.76 10.09 -6.22
N GLN A 66 10.53 9.80 -5.17
CA GLN A 66 10.02 9.80 -3.80
C GLN A 66 9.46 11.15 -3.39
N ASN A 67 10.05 12.27 -3.82
CA ASN A 67 9.61 13.60 -3.39
C ASN A 67 8.23 13.93 -3.97
N ILE A 68 7.99 13.57 -5.24
CA ILE A 68 6.68 13.77 -5.89
C ILE A 68 5.61 12.95 -5.18
N ILE A 69 5.88 11.67 -4.93
CA ILE A 69 4.91 10.77 -4.28
C ILE A 69 4.59 11.26 -2.87
N ILE A 70 5.60 11.59 -2.07
CA ILE A 70 5.40 12.04 -0.68
C ILE A 70 4.62 13.36 -0.65
N THR A 71 4.98 14.31 -1.53
CA THR A 71 4.23 15.57 -1.67
C THR A 71 2.76 15.32 -2.04
N HIS A 72 2.50 14.40 -2.96
CA HIS A 72 1.14 14.01 -3.32
C HIS A 72 0.38 13.38 -2.15
N LEU A 73 0.99 12.45 -1.42
CA LEU A 73 0.36 11.81 -0.26
C LEU A 73 0.01 12.80 0.86
N ILE A 74 0.86 13.81 1.10
CA ILE A 74 0.57 14.85 2.09
C ILE A 74 -0.59 15.73 1.60
N ASN A 75 -0.51 16.24 0.36
CA ASN A 75 -1.44 17.27 -0.11
C ASN A 75 -2.80 16.72 -0.56
N ALA A 76 -2.83 15.54 -1.19
CA ALA A 76 -4.05 14.95 -1.74
C ALA A 76 -4.71 13.96 -0.78
N HIS A 77 -3.92 13.25 0.04
CA HIS A 77 -4.42 12.21 0.95
C HIS A 77 -4.32 12.58 2.43
N GLY A 78 -3.80 13.78 2.75
CA GLY A 78 -3.69 14.26 4.14
C GLY A 78 -2.77 13.41 5.01
N CYS A 79 -1.80 12.71 4.43
CA CYS A 79 -0.90 11.85 5.17
C CYS A 79 0.00 12.66 6.12
N ASP A 80 0.16 12.17 7.35
CA ASP A 80 1.02 12.78 8.36
C ASP A 80 2.51 12.65 7.97
N ILE A 81 3.22 13.78 7.95
CA ILE A 81 4.63 13.86 7.54
C ILE A 81 5.52 12.99 8.43
N LYS A 82 5.31 12.99 9.75
CA LYS A 82 6.16 12.23 10.68
C LYS A 82 5.98 10.72 10.49
N GLN A 83 4.76 10.27 10.20
CA GLN A 83 4.51 8.87 9.84
C GLN A 83 5.21 8.48 8.54
N LEU A 84 5.17 9.33 7.52
CA LEU A 84 5.86 9.09 6.26
C LEU A 84 7.39 9.05 6.45
N GLU A 85 7.97 9.94 7.25
CA GLU A 85 9.40 9.92 7.58
C GLU A 85 9.82 8.61 8.27
N LEU A 86 9.02 8.10 9.21
CA LEU A 86 9.27 6.82 9.85
C LEU A 86 9.22 5.65 8.85
N VAL A 87 8.28 5.70 7.90
CA VAL A 87 8.13 4.71 6.83
C VAL A 87 9.34 4.71 5.91
N LEU A 88 9.74 5.89 5.41
CA LEU A 88 10.88 6.05 4.50
C LEU A 88 12.19 5.56 5.13
N ASN A 89 12.33 5.70 6.45
CA ASN A 89 13.51 5.25 7.17
C ASN A 89 13.48 3.76 7.54
N SER A 90 12.34 3.08 7.40
CA SER A 90 12.17 1.69 7.77
C SER A 90 12.98 0.74 6.86
N GLY A 91 13.49 -0.36 7.45
CA GLY A 91 14.21 -1.38 6.69
C GLY A 91 13.34 -2.10 5.67
N ILE A 92 12.03 -2.24 5.95
CA ILE A 92 11.08 -2.87 5.02
C ILE A 92 10.92 -2.02 3.78
N PHE A 93 10.70 -0.70 3.94
CA PHE A 93 10.59 0.21 2.81
C PHE A 93 11.89 0.24 2.00
N LYS A 94 13.05 0.39 2.64
CA LYS A 94 14.35 0.40 1.93
C LYS A 94 14.58 -0.86 1.10
N LYS A 95 14.19 -2.03 1.63
CA LYS A 95 14.24 -3.29 0.90
C LYS A 95 13.32 -3.25 -0.34
N LEU A 96 12.03 -3.01 -0.14
CA LEU A 96 11.04 -3.03 -1.22
C LEU A 96 11.26 -1.92 -2.26
N TRP A 97 11.77 -0.77 -1.84
CA TRP A 97 12.09 0.34 -2.74
C TRP A 97 13.39 0.08 -3.52
N GLY A 98 14.36 -0.59 -2.91
CA GLY A 98 15.66 -0.92 -3.51
C GLY A 98 15.64 -2.12 -4.46
N ASP A 99 14.78 -3.12 -4.22
CA ASP A 99 14.70 -4.38 -4.98
C ASP A 99 14.20 -4.23 -6.45
N HIS A 100 14.01 -3.00 -6.94
CA HIS A 100 13.60 -2.71 -8.33
C HIS A 100 14.53 -1.70 -9.04
N LYS A 101 15.78 -1.60 -8.59
CA LYS A 101 16.84 -0.90 -9.34
C LYS A 101 17.56 -1.83 -10.31
#